data_AF-A0A1Q4V6Y3-F1
#
_entry.id   AF-A0A1Q4V6Y3-F1
#
_cell.length_a   1.000
_cell.length_b   1.000
_cell.length_c   1.000
_cell.angle_alpha   90.00
_cell.angle_beta   90.00
_cell.angle_gamma   90.00
#
_symmetry.space_group_name_H-M   'P 1'
#
loop_
_entity.id
_entity.type
_entity.pdbx_description
1 polymer ?
#
loop_
_entity_poly.entity_id
_entity_poly.type
_entity_poly.pdbx_seq_one_letter_code
_entity_poly.pdbx_strand_id
1 'polypeptide(L)'
;MTGVDDGDDATARAFIAHHLHGVAANAAEDGHPALVEAAAAERTAREEHGRLEGNTPQFVYGWAQQDAIKAGQDAMFGRGLREAWEQAKQQMEVVGRWLAAHGHQTEGVTK
;
A
#
# COMPACT_ATOMS: atom_id res chain seq x y z
N MET A 1 -13.10 -19.25 -6.33
CA MET A 1 -11.96 -19.28 -5.38
C MET A 1 -10.73 -18.80 -6.15
N THR A 2 -10.59 -17.48 -6.29
CA THR A 2 -9.45 -16.87 -7.00
C THR A 2 -8.32 -16.73 -5.98
N GLY A 3 -7.46 -17.75 -5.93
CA GLY A 3 -6.24 -17.70 -5.13
C GLY A 3 -5.38 -16.55 -5.63
N VAL A 4 -4.91 -15.71 -4.70
CA VAL A 4 -3.80 -14.80 -4.95
C VAL A 4 -2.60 -15.67 -5.30
N ASP A 5 -1.97 -15.42 -6.45
CA ASP A 5 -0.72 -16.10 -6.81
C ASP A 5 0.37 -15.79 -5.77
N ASP A 6 1.26 -16.75 -5.48
CA ASP A 6 2.29 -16.58 -4.44
C ASP A 6 3.20 -15.36 -4.72
N GLY A 7 3.42 -15.00 -6.00
CA GLY A 7 4.16 -13.81 -6.38
C GLY A 7 3.40 -12.50 -6.13
N ASP A 8 2.07 -12.52 -6.31
CA ASP A 8 1.20 -11.38 -6.01
C ASP A 8 1.11 -11.15 -4.49
N ASP A 9 1.04 -12.21 -3.69
CA ASP A 9 1.04 -12.11 -2.22
C ASP A 9 2.37 -11.51 -1.70
N ALA A 10 3.51 -11.98 -2.20
CA ALA A 10 4.81 -11.43 -1.82
C ALA A 10 4.94 -9.94 -2.18
N THR A 11 4.46 -9.54 -3.37
CA THR A 11 4.49 -8.15 -3.84
C THR A 11 3.61 -7.25 -2.99
N ALA A 12 2.37 -7.67 -2.69
CA ALA A 12 1.47 -6.90 -1.82
C ALA A 12 2.03 -6.75 -0.40
N ARG A 13 2.58 -7.83 0.17
CA ARG A 13 3.19 -7.80 1.51
C ARG A 13 4.41 -6.88 1.60
N ALA A 14 5.25 -6.89 0.56
CA ALA A 14 6.40 -6.00 0.46
C ALA A 14 5.97 -4.54 0.38
N PHE A 15 4.97 -4.24 -0.44
CA PHE A 15 4.40 -2.90 -0.58
C PHE A 15 3.85 -2.36 0.75
N ILE A 16 3.02 -3.15 1.43
CA ILE A 16 2.42 -2.80 2.73
C ILE A 16 3.52 -2.55 3.78
N ALA A 17 4.55 -3.41 3.84
CA ALA A 17 5.65 -3.26 4.78
C ALA A 17 6.40 -1.94 4.56
N HIS A 18 6.71 -1.63 3.29
CA HIS A 18 7.42 -0.41 2.92
C HIS A 18 6.64 0.84 3.36
N HIS A 19 5.34 0.87 3.11
CA HIS A 19 4.51 2.04 3.42
C HIS A 19 4.27 2.23 4.92
N LEU A 20 4.01 1.16 5.67
CA LEU A 20 3.89 1.26 7.14
C LEU A 20 5.21 1.73 7.78
N HIS A 21 6.35 1.30 7.23
CA HIS A 21 7.65 1.79 7.66
C HIS A 21 7.83 3.28 7.36
N GLY A 22 7.46 3.73 6.16
CA GLY A 22 7.51 5.14 5.77
C GLY A 22 6.63 6.04 6.65
N VAL A 23 5.42 5.60 7.00
CA VAL A 23 4.55 6.32 7.95
C VAL A 23 5.20 6.44 9.32
N ALA A 24 5.75 5.34 9.85
CA ALA A 24 6.41 5.37 11.16
C ALA A 24 7.64 6.29 11.14
N ALA A 25 8.44 6.27 10.07
CA ALA A 25 9.59 7.15 9.92
C ALA A 25 9.20 8.63 9.88
N ASN A 26 8.24 8.99 9.00
CA ASN A 26 7.76 10.37 8.88
C ASN A 26 7.11 10.86 10.19
N ALA A 27 6.30 10.02 10.83
CA ALA A 27 5.69 10.34 12.11
C ALA A 27 6.72 10.55 13.23
N ALA A 28 7.83 9.81 13.21
CA ALA A 28 8.92 9.99 14.16
C ALA A 28 9.65 11.33 13.91
N GLU A 29 9.91 11.67 12.65
CA GLU A 29 10.53 12.94 12.25
C GLU A 29 9.64 14.15 12.62
N ASP A 30 8.33 14.06 12.41
CA ASP A 30 7.36 15.12 12.70
C ASP A 30 6.96 15.21 14.18
N GLY A 31 7.47 14.31 15.04
CA GLY A 31 7.17 14.31 16.47
C GLY A 31 5.75 13.87 16.84
N HIS A 32 5.19 12.92 16.08
CA HIS A 32 3.86 12.33 16.28
C HIS A 32 3.94 10.90 16.84
N PRO A 33 4.25 10.69 18.13
CA PRO A 33 4.48 9.37 18.70
C PRO A 33 3.26 8.43 18.61
N ALA A 34 2.05 8.98 18.70
CA ALA A 34 0.81 8.18 18.55
C ALA A 34 0.68 7.53 17.16
N LEU A 35 1.21 8.17 16.11
CA LEU A 35 1.19 7.61 14.75
C LEU A 35 2.29 6.56 14.55
N VAL A 36 3.44 6.71 15.23
CA VAL A 36 4.49 5.69 15.28
C VAL A 36 3.96 4.42 15.94
N GLU A 37 3.29 4.56 17.08
CA GLU A 37 2.67 3.44 17.81
C GLU A 37 1.57 2.77 16.99
N ALA A 38 0.73 3.56 16.30
CA ALA A 38 -0.31 3.02 15.42
C ALA A 38 0.28 2.22 14.24
N ALA A 39 1.33 2.73 13.58
CA ALA A 39 2.00 2.03 12.49
C ALA A 39 2.70 0.75 12.97
N ALA A 40 3.29 0.76 14.17
CA ALA A 40 3.87 -0.43 14.79
C ALA A 40 2.79 -1.47 15.14
N ALA A 41 1.65 -1.04 15.70
CA ALA A 41 0.53 -1.92 16.03
C ALA A 41 -0.06 -2.59 14.78
N GLU A 42 -0.25 -1.83 13.69
CA GLU A 42 -0.70 -2.38 12.40
C GLU A 42 0.31 -3.37 11.81
N ARG A 43 1.60 -3.09 11.93
CA ARG A 43 2.64 -4.01 11.49
C ARG A 43 2.55 -5.34 12.26
N THR A 44 2.41 -5.28 13.59
CA THR A 44 2.25 -6.46 14.43
C THR A 44 0.96 -7.21 14.10
N ALA A 45 -0.17 -6.51 13.96
CA ALA A 45 -1.45 -7.12 13.60
C ALA A 45 -1.36 -7.88 12.26
N ARG A 46 -0.64 -7.32 11.28
CA ARG A 46 -0.40 -7.99 10.00
C ARG A 46 0.50 -9.21 10.15
N GLU A 47 1.62 -9.09 10.89
CA GLU A 47 2.60 -10.17 11.05
C GLU A 47 2.03 -11.35 11.86
N GLU A 48 1.21 -11.09 12.89
CA GLU A 48 0.67 -12.11 13.79
C GLU A 48 -0.69 -12.66 13.34
N HIS A 49 -1.54 -11.83 12.73
CA HIS A 49 -2.92 -12.19 12.41
C HIS A 49 -3.23 -12.17 10.91
N GLY A 50 -2.26 -11.80 10.06
CA GLY A 50 -2.43 -11.77 8.61
C GLY A 50 -3.47 -10.76 8.12
N ARG A 51 -3.79 -9.75 8.93
CA ARG A 51 -4.83 -8.75 8.62
C ARG A 51 -4.35 -7.33 8.90
N LEU A 52 -4.91 -6.38 8.16
CA LEU A 52 -4.80 -4.96 8.44
C LEU A 52 -6.06 -4.51 9.20
N GLU A 53 -5.92 -3.59 10.15
CA GLU A 53 -7.04 -3.14 10.97
C GLU A 53 -7.57 -1.76 10.56
N GLY A 54 -8.77 -1.43 11.06
CA GLY A 54 -9.42 -0.13 10.85
C GLY A 54 -9.45 0.33 9.38
N ASN A 55 -8.91 1.53 9.14
CA ASN A 55 -8.86 2.17 7.83
C ASN A 55 -7.53 1.94 7.08
N THR A 56 -6.63 1.14 7.64
CA THR A 56 -5.31 0.85 7.08
C THR A 56 -5.38 0.24 5.67
N PRO A 57 -6.31 -0.68 5.35
CA PRO A 57 -6.51 -1.16 3.98
C PRO A 57 -6.73 -0.04 2.95
N GLN A 58 -7.55 0.97 3.31
CA GLN A 58 -7.91 2.08 2.44
C GLN A 58 -6.71 3.01 2.22
N PHE A 59 -5.92 3.26 3.27
CA PHE A 59 -4.68 4.04 3.14
C PHE A 59 -3.64 3.33 2.26
N VAL A 60 -3.46 2.02 2.46
CA VAL A 60 -2.56 1.21 1.63
C VAL A 60 -2.93 1.29 0.16
N TYR A 61 -4.22 1.10 -0.17
CA TYR A 61 -4.66 1.22 -1.56
C TYR A 61 -4.50 2.65 -2.10
N GLY A 62 -4.79 3.66 -1.27
CA GLY A 62 -4.59 5.06 -1.61
C GLY A 62 -3.14 5.41 -1.96
N TRP A 63 -2.17 4.89 -1.20
CA TRP A 63 -0.75 5.07 -1.52
C TRP A 63 -0.35 4.40 -2.83
N ALA A 64 -0.81 3.16 -3.06
CA ALA A 64 -0.50 2.46 -4.30
C ALA A 64 -1.06 3.21 -5.53
N GLN A 65 -2.25 3.79 -5.38
CA GLN A 65 -2.84 4.66 -6.40
C GLN A 65 -2.04 5.95 -6.61
N GLN A 66 -1.58 6.60 -5.54
CA GLN A 66 -0.77 7.81 -5.62
C GLN A 66 0.59 7.55 -6.29
N ASP A 67 1.24 6.43 -5.99
CA ASP A 67 2.49 6.01 -6.64
C ASP A 67 2.30 5.84 -8.16
N ALA A 68 1.22 5.16 -8.56
CA ALA A 68 0.89 4.97 -9.97
C ALA A 68 0.58 6.31 -10.69
N ILE A 69 -0.13 7.22 -10.02
CA ILE A 69 -0.41 8.57 -10.55
C ILE A 69 0.88 9.36 -10.72
N LYS A 70 1.75 9.37 -9.71
CA LYS A 70 3.03 10.09 -9.74
C LYS A 70 3.95 9.55 -10.83
N ALA A 71 4.09 8.22 -10.92
CA ALA A 71 4.89 7.59 -11.98
C ALA A 71 4.33 7.91 -13.37
N GLY A 72 3.00 7.94 -13.53
CA GLY A 72 2.36 8.36 -14.77
C GLY A 72 2.61 9.82 -15.12
N GLN A 73 2.58 10.73 -14.14
CA GLN A 73 2.93 12.13 -14.33
C GLN A 73 4.39 12.27 -14.75
N ASP A 74 5.33 11.61 -14.07
CA ASP A 74 6.74 11.69 -14.40
C ASP A 74 7.04 11.11 -15.78
N ALA A 75 6.38 10.02 -16.18
CA ALA A 75 6.47 9.49 -17.54
C ALA A 75 5.95 10.48 -18.60
N MET A 76 4.80 11.13 -18.36
CA MET A 76 4.23 12.13 -19.27
C MET A 76 5.10 13.37 -19.45
N PHE A 77 5.80 13.79 -18.39
CA PHE A 77 6.67 14.96 -18.41
C PHE A 77 8.15 14.64 -18.68
N GLY A 78 8.47 13.40 -19.08
CA GLY A 78 9.84 12.98 -19.41
C GLY A 78 10.81 12.94 -18.22
N ARG A 79 10.28 12.93 -16.98
CA ARG A 79 11.06 12.81 -15.73
C ARG A 79 11.17 11.36 -15.23
N GLY A 80 10.43 10.44 -15.85
CA GLY A 80 10.38 9.03 -15.49
C GLY A 80 10.22 8.14 -16.71
N LEU A 81 10.47 6.85 -16.52
CA LEU A 81 10.33 5.82 -17.55
C LEU A 81 8.88 5.34 -17.66
N ARG A 82 8.44 5.01 -18.87
CA ARG A 82 7.13 4.40 -19.13
C ARG A 82 6.97 3.10 -18.33
N GLU A 83 8.03 2.31 -18.27
CA GLU A 83 8.12 1.03 -17.55
C GLU A 83 7.86 1.20 -16.05
N ALA A 84 8.35 2.29 -15.45
CA ALA A 84 8.11 2.59 -14.03
C ALA A 84 6.62 2.86 -13.76
N TRP A 85 5.93 3.52 -14.69
CA TRP A 85 4.48 3.70 -14.59
C TRP A 85 3.71 2.38 -14.74
N GLU A 86 4.08 1.55 -15.72
CA GLU A 86 3.47 0.22 -15.88
C GLU A 86 3.67 -0.66 -14.65
N GLN A 87 4.87 -0.65 -14.07
CA GLN A 87 5.17 -1.37 -12.83
C GLN A 87 4.32 -0.86 -11.66
N ALA A 88 4.21 0.46 -11.49
CA ALA A 88 3.41 1.04 -10.40
C ALA A 88 1.91 0.70 -10.53
N LYS A 89 1.37 0.66 -11.77
CA LYS A 89 -0.01 0.19 -12.00
C LYS A 89 -0.17 -1.28 -11.65
N GLN A 90 0.74 -2.14 -12.08
CA GLN A 90 0.68 -3.57 -11.76
C GLN A 90 0.71 -3.80 -10.25
N GLN A 91 1.59 -3.07 -9.54
CA GLN A 91 1.67 -3.13 -8.08
C GLN A 91 0.37 -2.67 -7.41
N MET A 92 -0.25 -1.60 -7.89
CA MET A 92 -1.57 -1.13 -7.41
C MET A 92 -2.65 -2.20 -7.59
N GLU A 93 -2.70 -2.86 -8.74
CA GLU A 93 -3.66 -3.92 -9.01
C GLU A 93 -3.43 -5.14 -8.11
N VAL A 94 -2.17 -5.53 -7.90
CA VAL A 94 -1.79 -6.64 -7.00
C VAL A 94 -2.22 -6.34 -5.56
N VAL A 95 -1.95 -5.13 -5.07
CA VAL A 95 -2.38 -4.68 -3.75
C VAL A 95 -3.91 -4.69 -3.64
N GLY A 96 -4.62 -4.19 -4.65
CA GLY A 96 -6.09 -4.24 -4.69
C GLY A 96 -6.65 -5.66 -4.65
N ARG A 97 -6.08 -6.59 -5.44
CA ARG A 97 -6.45 -8.01 -5.41
C ARG A 97 -6.18 -8.64 -4.04
N TRP A 98 -5.03 -8.36 -3.44
CA TRP A 98 -4.68 -8.86 -2.12
C TRP A 98 -5.67 -8.38 -1.06
N LEU A 99 -5.98 -7.08 -1.04
CA LEU A 99 -6.93 -6.50 -0.08
C LEU A 99 -8.33 -7.11 -0.23
N ALA A 100 -8.81 -7.26 -1.47
CA ALA A 100 -10.09 -7.90 -1.75
C ALA A 100 -10.12 -9.37 -1.31
N ALA A 101 -9.04 -10.13 -1.55
CA ALA A 101 -8.93 -11.53 -1.14
C ALA A 101 -8.93 -11.70 0.39
N HIS A 102 -8.47 -10.69 1.13
CA HIS A 102 -8.47 -10.65 2.59
C HIS A 102 -9.73 -9.99 3.18
N GLY A 103 -10.75 -9.72 2.35
CA GLY A 103 -12.05 -9.22 2.80
C GLY A 103 -12.09 -7.71 3.05
N HIS A 104 -11.09 -6.97 2.61
CA HIS A 104 -11.06 -5.51 2.74
C HIS A 104 -11.74 -4.85 1.54
N GLN A 105 -12.69 -3.95 1.79
CA GLN A 105 -13.27 -3.11 0.73
C GLN A 105 -12.34 -1.92 0.44
N THR A 106 -11.88 -1.81 -0.81
CA THR A 106 -11.09 -0.69 -1.31
C THR A 106 -11.94 0.36 -2.06
N GLU A 107 -13.22 0.07 -2.30
CA GLU A 107 -14.19 1.01 -2.87
C GLU A 107 -14.75 1.94 -1.77
N GLY A 108 -14.64 3.25 -1.97
CA GLY A 108 -15.10 4.25 -0.99
C GLY A 108 -14.24 5.52 -0.90
N VAL A 109 -13.06 5.57 -1.54
CA VAL A 109 -12.26 6.81 -1.64
C VAL A 109 -12.78 7.70 -2.78
N THR A 110 -14.09 7.99 -2.76
CA THR A 110 -14.66 9.09 -3.55
C THR A 110 -15.58 9.92 -2.65
N LYS A 111 -14.98 11.00 -2.14
CA LYS A 111 -15.55 12.21 -1.52
C LYS A 111 -16.32 12.05 -0.20
#